data_AF-A0ABC8C367-F1
#
_entry.id   AF-A0ABC8C367-F1
#
_cell.length_a   1.000
_cell.length_b   1.000
_cell.length_c   1.000
_cell.angle_alpha   90.00
_cell.angle_beta   90.00
_cell.angle_gamma   90.00
#
_symmetry.space_group_name_H-M   'P 1'
#
loop_
_entity.id
_entity.type
_entity.pdbx_description
1 polymer ?
#
loop_
_entity_poly.entity_id
_entity_poly.type
_entity_poly.pdbx_seq_one_letter_code
_entity_poly.pdbx_strand_id
1 'polypeptide(L)'
;MNDDVYGTDAVDAEGGAGRAERTFAPLPPPPGRGFATSWWGRAWLKALEDTALDGQQLKKGRRLAREGCVGAVAVRPGRITAVVRDRDGTGHRSDVLLQELGDEAWDRFLDMAVERAGHIAALLDREMPPHLVEDAAGAGVELLPGIGDLEPECTCGTWDHCPHSGALCYQVARLLDEDPFVLLLMRGRDERRLLDELQVRSTARAVRAADGDAPEEAERDAYGVPAGEAFAMGAVLPPLPGPPPVPAEPGPPPSLDTEAGPPPGLDPAALEVLAADSAVRAHRMLLEALAPEHGRQPLPAELTPEQDAVRLAADARPEAGIATRLARGTGRTRDGLEAAVRAWRYGGAAALAVLDEEWAPDPDSLARARARIAAAWEEGEQPRFRASGARWTVADSDVQLRYDRDGRWWPYRKERGRWVPAGPADDDPAGALAGADAGATAGG
;
A
#
# COMPACT_ATOMS: atom_id res chain seq x y z
N MET A 1 -35.00 53.31 39.73
CA MET A 1 -34.03 54.35 40.11
C MET A 1 -32.84 53.60 40.68
N ASN A 2 -31.93 53.18 39.80
CA ASN A 2 -30.59 53.77 39.57
C ASN A 2 -29.64 53.48 40.72
N ASP A 3 -28.36 53.22 40.54
CA ASP A 3 -27.51 52.71 39.47
C ASP A 3 -26.20 52.34 40.18
N ASP A 4 -25.42 51.49 39.53
CA ASP A 4 -24.02 51.06 39.74
C ASP A 4 -23.07 51.96 40.56
N VAL A 5 -21.98 51.36 41.10
CA VAL A 5 -20.57 51.66 40.70
C VAL A 5 -19.52 51.11 41.72
N TYR A 6 -18.66 50.17 41.22
CA TYR A 6 -17.22 49.90 41.46
C TYR A 6 -16.68 49.66 42.90
N GLY A 7 -15.69 48.80 43.18
CA GLY A 7 -14.77 48.01 42.35
C GLY A 7 -13.91 47.13 43.28
N THR A 8 -13.49 45.97 42.77
CA THR A 8 -12.68 44.98 43.48
C THR A 8 -11.22 45.17 43.05
N ASP A 9 -10.35 45.58 43.97
CA ASP A 9 -8.92 45.67 43.72
C ASP A 9 -8.31 44.27 43.62
N ALA A 10 -7.70 44.02 42.47
CA ALA A 10 -6.89 42.86 42.17
C ALA A 10 -5.57 42.94 42.94
N VAL A 11 -5.24 41.89 43.66
CA VAL A 11 -3.88 41.61 44.13
C VAL A 11 -3.16 40.85 43.02
N ASP A 12 -2.13 41.51 42.48
CA ASP A 12 -1.20 40.99 41.48
C ASP A 12 -0.57 39.67 41.95
N ALA A 13 -0.87 38.59 41.23
CA ALA A 13 -0.12 37.35 41.28
C ALA A 13 0.87 37.34 40.12
N GLU A 14 2.13 37.68 40.44
CA GLU A 14 3.26 37.51 39.53
C GLU A 14 3.35 36.04 39.06
N GLY A 15 3.02 35.82 37.79
CA GLY A 15 3.11 34.52 37.12
C GLY A 15 4.56 34.16 36.81
N GLY A 16 5.19 33.37 37.69
CA GLY A 16 6.45 32.71 37.39
C GLY A 16 6.28 31.72 36.24
N ALA A 17 7.06 31.89 35.16
CA ALA A 17 7.14 30.96 34.04
C ALA A 17 7.63 29.58 34.51
N GLY A 18 6.69 28.66 34.75
CA GLY A 18 7.00 27.27 35.04
C GLY A 18 7.68 26.63 33.83
N ARG A 19 8.94 26.24 33.96
CA ARG A 19 9.70 25.51 32.94
C ARG A 19 8.94 24.22 32.60
N ALA A 20 8.60 24.04 31.33
CA ALA A 20 7.81 22.88 30.88
C ALA A 20 8.51 21.56 31.23
N GLU A 21 7.79 20.64 31.88
CA GLU A 21 8.27 19.31 32.26
C GLU A 21 7.26 18.26 31.80
N ARG A 22 7.73 17.18 31.19
CA ARG A 22 6.93 16.01 30.81
C ARG A 22 7.47 14.77 31.51
N THR A 23 6.61 14.05 32.20
CA THR A 23 6.98 12.80 32.88
C THR A 23 6.35 11.61 32.16
N PHE A 24 7.19 10.67 31.74
CA PHE A 24 6.82 9.45 31.06
C PHE A 24 6.81 8.29 32.06
N ALA A 25 5.75 7.48 32.01
CA ALA A 25 5.69 6.25 32.78
C ALA A 25 6.86 5.31 32.38
N PRO A 26 7.32 4.42 33.29
CA PRO A 26 8.30 3.41 32.93
C PRO A 26 7.83 2.61 31.72
N LEU A 27 8.61 2.58 30.65
CA LEU A 27 8.25 1.80 29.47
C LEU A 27 8.38 0.30 29.75
N PRO A 28 7.53 -0.54 29.14
CA PRO A 28 7.68 -1.99 29.22
C PRO A 28 9.01 -2.42 28.57
N PRO A 29 9.55 -3.62 28.90
CA PRO A 29 10.77 -4.14 28.26
C PRO A 29 10.72 -4.05 26.73
N PRO A 30 11.84 -3.68 26.05
CA PRO A 30 11.84 -3.45 24.61
C PRO A 30 11.57 -4.74 23.82
N PRO A 31 10.73 -4.69 22.76
CA PRO A 31 10.57 -5.83 21.86
C PRO A 31 11.83 -6.00 20.98
N GLY A 32 12.41 -7.19 20.95
CA GLY A 32 13.54 -7.52 20.08
C GLY A 32 14.90 -7.05 20.60
N ARG A 33 15.85 -6.82 19.68
CA ARG A 33 17.28 -6.57 20.02
C ARG A 33 17.65 -5.08 20.14
N GLY A 34 16.91 -4.15 19.54
CA GLY A 34 17.24 -2.71 19.51
C GLY A 34 16.54 -1.86 20.58
N PHE A 35 17.09 -0.68 20.84
CA PHE A 35 16.46 0.38 21.66
C PHE A 35 15.97 1.57 20.83
N ALA A 36 16.29 1.62 19.53
CA ALA A 36 15.81 2.63 18.61
C ALA A 36 15.52 2.04 17.23
N THR A 37 14.35 2.34 16.66
CA THR A 37 13.95 1.99 15.29
C THR A 37 14.01 3.20 14.37
N SER A 38 13.72 4.40 14.88
CA SER A 38 13.82 5.64 14.14
C SER A 38 15.27 6.05 13.88
N TRP A 39 15.51 6.84 12.85
CA TRP A 39 16.85 7.31 12.54
C TRP A 39 17.36 8.32 13.59
N TRP A 40 16.47 9.16 14.16
CA TRP A 40 16.82 10.13 15.21
C TRP A 40 17.07 9.47 16.56
N GLY A 41 16.30 8.43 16.93
CA GLY A 41 16.58 7.61 18.11
C GLY A 41 17.93 6.89 17.99
N ARG A 42 18.30 6.45 16.79
CA ARG A 42 19.64 5.88 16.52
C ARG A 42 20.75 6.92 16.61
N ALA A 43 20.51 8.15 16.12
CA ALA A 43 21.48 9.24 16.26
C ALA A 43 21.74 9.59 17.73
N TRP A 44 20.70 9.62 18.56
CA TRP A 44 20.82 9.76 20.01
C TRP A 44 21.67 8.65 20.65
N LEU A 45 21.42 7.38 20.29
CA LEU A 45 22.23 6.27 20.79
C LEU A 45 23.67 6.34 20.31
N LYS A 46 23.90 6.77 19.07
CA LYS A 46 25.24 6.96 18.52
C LYS A 46 26.00 8.03 19.31
N ALA A 47 25.37 9.15 19.64
CA ALA A 47 25.97 10.18 20.49
C ALA A 47 26.41 9.63 21.85
N LEU A 48 25.56 8.83 22.51
CA LEU A 48 25.92 8.14 23.75
C LEU A 48 27.10 7.17 23.57
N GLU A 49 27.03 6.30 22.56
CA GLU A 49 27.99 5.23 22.34
C GLU A 49 29.38 5.74 21.93
N ASP A 50 29.42 6.83 21.16
CA ASP A 50 30.66 7.49 20.76
C ASP A 50 31.27 8.36 21.89
N THR A 51 30.46 8.79 22.87
CA THR A 51 30.91 9.59 24.03
C THR A 51 31.47 8.73 25.16
N ALA A 52 30.87 7.57 25.43
CA ALA A 52 31.24 6.74 26.57
C ALA A 52 32.62 6.09 26.41
N LEU A 53 33.48 6.25 27.42
CA LEU A 53 34.85 5.74 27.38
C LEU A 53 34.94 4.25 27.70
N ASP A 54 34.00 3.71 28.49
CA ASP A 54 33.94 2.29 28.87
C ASP A 54 32.67 1.60 28.32
N GLY A 55 32.83 0.92 27.18
CA GLY A 55 31.77 0.13 26.57
C GLY A 55 31.23 -1.01 27.44
N GLN A 56 31.92 -1.44 28.51
CA GLN A 56 31.37 -2.40 29.47
C GLN A 56 30.32 -1.77 30.39
N GLN A 57 30.45 -0.48 30.76
CA GLN A 57 29.38 0.21 31.50
C GLN A 57 28.13 0.34 30.65
N LEU A 58 28.27 0.68 29.37
CA LEU A 58 27.13 0.72 28.45
C LEU A 58 26.48 -0.66 28.27
N LYS A 59 27.24 -1.75 28.23
CA LYS A 59 26.68 -3.11 28.22
C LYS A 59 25.83 -3.39 29.46
N LYS A 60 26.29 -2.97 30.64
CA LYS A 60 25.51 -3.09 31.89
C LYS A 60 24.28 -2.19 31.88
N GLY A 61 24.39 -0.96 31.38
CA GLY A 61 23.26 -0.04 31.24
C GLY A 61 22.18 -0.56 30.30
N ARG A 62 22.57 -1.12 29.14
CA ARG A 62 21.63 -1.83 28.23
C ARG A 62 20.89 -2.95 28.95
N ARG A 63 21.57 -3.69 29.83
CA ARG A 63 20.95 -4.77 30.59
C ARG A 63 19.93 -4.23 31.60
N LEU A 64 20.28 -3.20 32.38
CA LEU A 64 19.36 -2.55 33.32
C LEU A 64 18.11 -2.02 32.61
N ALA A 65 18.28 -1.35 31.46
CA ALA A 65 17.15 -0.85 30.68
C ALA A 65 16.25 -1.98 30.16
N ARG A 66 16.82 -3.11 29.72
CA ARG A 66 16.02 -4.29 29.30
C ARG A 66 15.29 -4.97 30.46
N GLU A 67 15.87 -4.94 31.65
CA GLU A 67 15.31 -5.56 32.86
C GLU A 67 14.20 -4.70 33.50
N GLY A 68 13.87 -3.53 32.91
CA GLY A 68 12.84 -2.64 33.43
C GLY A 68 13.27 -1.89 34.69
N CYS A 69 14.58 -1.72 34.89
CA CYS A 69 15.15 -1.08 36.07
C CYS A 69 15.06 0.45 36.04
N VAL A 70 14.70 1.05 34.90
CA VAL A 70 14.51 2.49 34.74
C VAL A 70 13.08 2.85 35.15
N GLY A 71 12.94 3.74 36.13
CA GLY A 71 11.64 4.24 36.58
C GLY A 71 11.01 5.25 35.61
N ALA A 72 10.10 6.06 36.13
CA ALA A 72 9.51 7.16 35.34
C ALA A 72 10.61 8.14 34.91
N VAL A 73 10.52 8.61 33.68
CA VAL A 73 11.49 9.54 33.08
C VAL A 73 10.88 10.93 33.04
N ALA A 74 11.48 11.87 33.76
CA ALA A 74 11.14 13.28 33.69
C ALA A 74 12.03 13.99 32.66
N VAL A 75 11.41 14.68 31.71
CA VAL A 75 12.08 15.44 30.65
C VAL A 75 11.75 16.91 30.84
N ARG A 76 12.78 17.74 30.87
CA ARG A 76 12.71 19.20 30.96
C ARG A 76 13.76 19.81 30.04
N PRO A 77 13.68 21.12 29.71
CA PRO A 77 14.75 21.81 29.02
C PRO A 77 16.10 21.53 29.65
N GLY A 78 17.02 21.11 28.80
CA GLY A 78 18.40 20.80 29.08
C GLY A 78 18.66 19.56 29.93
N ARG A 79 17.64 18.76 30.30
CA ARG A 79 17.84 17.66 31.25
C ARG A 79 16.77 16.58 31.21
N ILE A 80 17.24 15.33 31.28
CA ILE A 80 16.42 14.14 31.56
C ILE A 80 16.81 13.55 32.91
N THR A 81 15.82 13.09 33.68
CA THR A 81 16.02 12.54 35.02
C THR A 81 15.21 11.27 35.21
N ALA A 82 15.81 10.22 35.79
CA ALA A 82 15.09 9.04 36.26
C ALA A 82 15.76 8.42 37.48
N VAL A 83 15.02 7.63 38.24
CA VAL A 83 15.59 6.71 39.24
C VAL A 83 15.80 5.36 38.57
N VAL A 84 17.04 4.90 38.54
CA VAL A 84 17.43 3.59 38.00
C VAL A 84 17.82 2.68 39.15
N ARG A 85 17.21 1.49 39.21
CA ARG A 85 17.45 0.52 40.29
C ARG A 85 18.50 -0.50 39.89
N ASP A 86 19.44 -0.77 40.78
CA ASP A 86 20.25 -1.98 40.69
C ASP A 86 19.44 -3.22 41.08
N ARG A 87 20.02 -4.39 40.81
CA ARG A 87 19.38 -5.70 41.06
C ARG A 87 19.16 -6.02 42.53
N ASP A 88 19.93 -5.38 43.41
CA ASP A 88 19.76 -5.46 44.86
C ASP A 88 18.64 -4.52 45.36
N GLY A 89 18.03 -3.72 44.48
CA GLY A 89 16.96 -2.78 44.78
C GLY A 89 17.45 -1.37 45.09
N THR A 90 18.76 -1.11 45.12
CA THR A 90 19.32 0.22 45.37
C THR A 90 18.96 1.17 44.23
N GLY A 91 18.33 2.31 44.56
CA GLY A 91 17.93 3.31 43.57
C GLY A 91 18.95 4.42 43.42
N HIS A 92 19.43 4.65 42.20
CA HIS A 92 20.29 5.77 41.85
C HIS A 92 19.51 6.81 41.05
N ARG A 93 19.56 8.06 41.48
CA ARG A 93 19.06 9.16 40.67
C ARG A 93 20.11 9.44 39.58
N SER A 94 19.68 9.28 38.34
CA SER A 94 20.49 9.57 37.17
C SER A 94 19.86 10.73 36.41
N ASP A 95 20.69 11.71 36.11
CA ASP A 95 20.40 12.85 35.27
C ASP A 95 21.34 12.77 34.04
N VAL A 96 20.85 13.17 32.88
CA VAL A 96 21.68 13.41 31.69
C VAL A 96 21.30 14.78 31.15
N LEU A 97 22.30 15.63 30.94
CA LEU A 97 22.12 16.98 30.45
C LEU A 97 22.36 17.01 28.94
N LEU A 98 21.66 17.93 28.30
CA LEU A 98 21.85 18.28 26.90
C LEU A 98 21.79 19.80 26.80
N GLN A 99 22.63 20.42 25.98
CA GLN A 99 22.60 21.87 25.84
C GLN A 99 21.29 22.36 25.19
N GLU A 100 20.66 23.36 25.80
CA GLU A 100 19.51 24.06 25.23
C GLU A 100 19.93 24.95 24.06
N LEU A 101 19.03 25.08 23.08
CA LEU A 101 19.18 26.08 22.02
C LEU A 101 18.77 27.44 22.58
N GLY A 102 19.58 28.47 22.29
CA GLY A 102 19.22 29.85 22.57
C GLY A 102 18.06 30.34 21.70
N ASP A 103 17.41 31.43 22.10
CA ASP A 103 16.25 31.96 21.38
C ASP A 103 16.57 32.29 19.91
N GLU A 104 17.75 32.83 19.61
CA GLU A 104 18.18 33.08 18.22
C GLU A 104 18.29 31.80 17.37
N ALA A 105 18.73 30.68 17.98
CA ALA A 105 18.82 29.41 17.29
C ALA A 105 17.42 28.81 17.07
N TRP A 106 16.52 28.99 18.04
CA TRP A 106 15.11 28.64 17.88
C TRP A 106 14.43 29.46 16.78
N ASP A 107 14.68 30.76 16.71
CA ASP A 107 14.13 31.61 15.65
C ASP A 107 14.61 31.16 14.27
N ARG A 108 15.92 30.88 14.10
CA ARG A 108 16.45 30.32 12.85
C ARG A 108 15.80 28.99 12.49
N PHE A 109 15.65 28.09 13.46
CA PHE A 109 15.00 26.80 13.23
C PHE A 109 13.54 26.95 12.80
N LEU A 110 12.78 27.82 13.48
CA LEU A 110 11.37 28.05 13.21
C LEU A 110 11.16 28.70 11.84
N ASP A 111 11.98 29.69 11.49
CA ASP A 111 11.92 30.35 10.18
C ASP A 111 12.24 29.35 9.05
N MET A 112 13.25 28.50 9.22
CA MET A 112 13.56 27.43 8.26
C MET A 112 12.43 26.39 8.18
N ALA A 113 11.89 25.95 9.32
CA ALA A 113 10.85 24.92 9.36
C ALA A 113 9.57 25.35 8.63
N VAL A 114 9.23 26.65 8.62
CA VAL A 114 8.06 27.16 7.88
C VAL A 114 8.29 27.37 6.38
N GLU A 115 9.52 27.26 5.88
CA GLU A 115 9.80 27.32 4.44
C GLU A 115 9.15 26.15 3.69
N ARG A 116 9.00 24.99 4.36
CA ARG A 116 8.45 23.76 3.76
C ARG A 116 7.31 23.23 4.63
N ALA A 117 6.07 23.34 4.14
CA ALA A 117 4.88 22.82 4.86
C ALA A 117 4.98 21.32 5.22
N GLY A 118 5.74 20.55 4.43
CA GLY A 118 6.01 19.13 4.71
C GLY A 118 6.79 18.87 6.00
N HIS A 119 7.65 19.80 6.45
CA HIS A 119 8.35 19.68 7.73
C HIS A 119 7.37 19.74 8.91
N ILE A 120 6.42 20.67 8.86
CA ILE A 120 5.39 20.84 9.89
C ILE A 120 4.47 19.62 9.91
N ALA A 121 4.01 19.16 8.74
CA ALA A 121 3.15 17.98 8.63
C ALA A 121 3.81 16.73 9.25
N ALA A 122 5.08 16.46 8.91
CA ALA A 122 5.80 15.32 9.46
C ALA A 122 5.99 15.41 10.99
N LEU A 123 6.29 16.60 11.53
CA LEU A 123 6.36 16.80 12.98
C LEU A 123 5.01 16.52 13.66
N LEU A 124 3.89 16.92 13.05
CA LEU A 124 2.53 16.61 13.56
C LEU A 124 2.25 15.09 13.53
N ASP A 125 2.79 14.38 12.54
CA ASP A 125 2.75 12.91 12.45
C ASP A 125 3.76 12.22 13.40
N ARG A 126 4.45 12.99 14.26
CA ARG A 126 5.49 12.52 15.20
C ARG A 126 6.71 11.90 14.50
N GLU A 127 7.03 12.39 13.32
CA GLU A 127 8.25 12.05 12.61
C GLU A 127 9.25 13.20 12.65
N MET A 128 10.55 12.87 12.73
CA MET A 128 11.62 13.85 12.52
C MET A 128 12.15 13.71 11.08
N PRO A 129 11.88 14.65 10.16
CA PRO A 129 12.39 14.58 8.80
C PRO A 129 13.92 14.72 8.78
N PRO A 130 14.66 13.85 8.05
CA PRO A 130 16.10 14.02 7.87
C PRO A 130 16.48 15.39 7.31
N HIS A 131 15.77 15.84 6.27
CA HIS A 131 16.01 17.13 5.63
C HIS A 131 15.78 18.32 6.57
N LEU A 132 14.80 18.23 7.49
CA LEU A 132 14.61 19.27 8.51
C LEU A 132 15.85 19.43 9.39
N VAL A 133 16.48 18.32 9.77
CA VAL A 133 17.68 18.35 10.62
C VAL A 133 18.93 18.77 9.82
N GLU A 134 19.04 18.33 8.56
CA GLU A 134 20.10 18.76 7.65
C GLU A 134 20.04 20.27 7.38
N ASP A 135 18.85 20.80 7.08
CA ASP A 135 18.62 22.23 6.87
C ASP A 135 18.87 23.03 8.15
N ALA A 136 18.46 22.50 9.31
CA ALA A 136 18.75 23.10 10.62
C ALA A 136 20.27 23.18 10.87
N ALA A 137 21.01 22.10 10.60
CA ALA A 137 22.47 22.09 10.73
C ALA A 137 23.12 23.08 9.74
N GLY A 138 22.63 23.15 8.50
CA GLY A 138 23.04 24.17 7.51
C GLY A 138 22.81 25.61 7.97
N ALA A 139 21.78 25.84 8.78
CA ALA A 139 21.48 27.12 9.44
C ALA A 139 22.21 27.31 10.79
N GLY A 140 23.14 26.43 11.15
CA GLY A 140 23.90 26.47 12.39
C GLY A 140 23.10 26.10 13.63
N VAL A 141 22.07 25.26 13.48
CA VAL A 141 21.23 24.75 14.56
C VAL A 141 21.36 23.22 14.65
N GLU A 142 22.17 22.76 15.59
CA GLU A 142 22.36 21.33 15.88
C GLU A 142 21.24 20.80 16.77
N LEU A 143 20.23 20.16 16.18
CA LEU A 143 19.10 19.59 16.92
C LEU A 143 19.47 18.30 17.66
N LEU A 144 20.11 17.36 16.97
CA LEU A 144 20.53 16.08 17.54
C LEU A 144 21.83 16.24 18.32
N PRO A 145 22.06 15.45 19.38
CA PRO A 145 23.33 15.48 20.10
C PRO A 145 24.45 14.86 19.25
N GLY A 146 25.65 15.42 19.38
CA GLY A 146 26.91 14.86 18.90
C GLY A 146 27.72 14.18 19.99
N ILE A 147 28.99 13.89 19.68
CA ILE A 147 29.95 13.31 20.65
C ILE A 147 30.26 14.35 21.73
N GLY A 148 30.06 13.99 22.99
CA GLY A 148 30.31 14.85 24.15
C GLY A 148 29.12 15.69 24.61
N ASP A 149 28.03 15.74 23.84
CA ASP A 149 26.87 16.59 24.16
C ASP A 149 25.98 16.05 25.28
N LEU A 150 26.08 14.74 25.56
CA LEU A 150 25.30 14.06 26.60
C LEU A 150 26.13 13.98 27.88
N GLU A 151 25.87 14.88 28.83
CA GLU A 151 26.65 14.95 30.07
C GLU A 151 25.95 14.16 31.20
N PRO A 152 26.56 13.09 31.76
CA PRO A 152 25.95 12.32 32.82
C PRO A 152 26.17 12.93 34.21
N GLU A 153 25.10 12.96 35.03
CA GLU A 153 25.15 13.25 36.46
C GLU A 153 24.44 12.13 37.22
N CYS A 154 25.16 11.31 38.00
CA CYS A 154 24.55 10.20 38.71
C CYS A 154 24.98 10.12 40.18
N THR A 155 24.04 9.81 41.07
CA THR A 155 24.31 9.63 42.51
C THR A 155 25.17 8.41 42.82
N CYS A 156 25.53 7.57 41.84
CA CYS A 156 26.49 6.48 42.02
C CYS A 156 27.96 6.96 42.07
N GLY A 157 28.22 8.25 41.80
CA GLY A 157 29.55 8.86 41.95
C GLY A 157 30.54 8.57 40.82
N THR A 158 30.09 7.95 39.73
CA THR A 158 30.92 7.79 38.52
C THR A 158 30.90 9.08 37.71
N TRP A 159 32.07 9.48 37.19
CA TRP A 159 32.26 10.74 36.47
C TRP A 159 31.89 10.67 34.98
N ASP A 160 31.92 9.48 34.37
CA ASP A 160 31.51 9.20 32.99
C ASP A 160 30.16 8.44 32.98
N HIS A 161 29.66 8.07 31.81
CA HIS A 161 28.46 7.27 31.61
C HIS A 161 28.52 5.93 32.37
N CYS A 162 27.95 5.93 33.58
CA CYS A 162 27.74 4.74 34.39
C CYS A 162 26.60 3.87 33.83
N PRO A 163 26.41 2.64 34.36
CA PRO A 163 25.29 1.78 33.96
C PRO A 163 23.91 2.47 34.09
N HIS A 164 23.72 3.35 35.08
CA HIS A 164 22.44 4.03 35.32
C HIS A 164 22.16 5.11 34.27
N SER A 165 23.12 6.00 34.01
CA SER A 165 22.96 7.05 32.98
C SER A 165 22.88 6.47 31.58
N GLY A 166 23.66 5.42 31.29
CA GLY A 166 23.50 4.64 30.06
C GLY A 166 22.11 4.03 29.94
N ALA A 167 21.59 3.40 31.00
CA ALA A 167 20.24 2.83 30.99
C ALA A 167 19.15 3.89 30.73
N LEU A 168 19.29 5.07 31.34
CA LEU A 168 18.43 6.23 31.08
C LEU A 168 18.50 6.65 29.61
N CYS A 169 19.69 6.80 29.01
CA CYS A 169 19.81 7.16 27.60
C CYS A 169 19.22 6.12 26.65
N TYR A 170 19.37 4.81 26.93
CA TYR A 170 18.71 3.76 26.17
C TYR A 170 17.18 3.82 26.28
N GLN A 171 16.67 4.21 27.45
CA GLN A 171 15.24 4.36 27.66
C GLN A 171 14.68 5.60 26.95
N VAL A 172 15.44 6.70 26.92
CA VAL A 172 15.05 7.92 26.19
C VAL A 172 15.09 7.73 24.69
N ALA A 173 16.00 6.91 24.14
CA ALA A 173 15.98 6.57 22.72
C ALA A 173 14.63 5.99 22.26
N ARG A 174 13.95 5.23 23.13
CA ARG A 174 12.62 4.69 22.86
C ARG A 174 11.52 5.74 23.00
N LEU A 175 11.64 6.66 23.96
CA LEU A 175 10.72 7.78 24.06
C LEU A 175 10.82 8.69 22.83
N LEU A 176 12.04 8.85 22.30
CA LEU A 176 12.28 9.59 21.06
C LEU A 176 11.64 8.89 19.85
N ASP A 177 11.73 7.56 19.74
CA ASP A 177 11.03 6.81 18.68
C ASP A 177 9.51 7.03 18.70
N GLU A 178 8.91 7.19 19.88
CA GLU A 178 7.46 7.42 20.05
C GLU A 178 7.05 8.89 19.89
N ASP A 179 7.94 9.82 20.23
CA ASP A 179 7.65 11.25 20.28
C ASP A 179 8.92 12.11 20.09
N PRO A 180 9.17 12.67 18.88
CA PRO A 180 10.32 13.54 18.63
C PRO A 180 10.27 14.88 19.39
N PHE A 181 9.12 15.32 19.90
CA PHE A 181 9.03 16.54 20.71
C PHE A 181 9.73 16.39 22.06
N VAL A 182 10.06 15.15 22.48
CA VAL A 182 10.95 14.92 23.62
C VAL A 182 12.32 15.57 23.38
N LEU A 183 12.86 15.48 22.17
CA LEU A 183 14.12 16.16 21.81
C LEU A 183 13.98 17.67 21.87
N LEU A 184 12.91 18.20 21.27
CA LEU A 184 12.66 19.64 21.18
C LEU A 184 12.44 20.25 22.57
N LEU A 185 11.79 19.50 23.47
CA LEU A 185 11.66 19.86 24.87
C LEU A 185 13.02 19.90 25.57
N MET A 186 13.88 18.90 25.38
CA MET A 186 15.25 18.92 25.90
C MET A 186 16.07 20.10 25.34
N ARG A 187 15.80 20.52 24.09
CA ARG A 187 16.43 21.68 23.46
C ARG A 187 15.80 23.03 23.86
N GLY A 188 14.71 23.04 24.64
CA GLY A 188 14.16 24.27 25.24
C GLY A 188 12.81 24.75 24.73
N ARG A 189 12.12 23.99 23.87
CA ARG A 189 10.75 24.32 23.44
C ARG A 189 9.80 23.16 23.64
N ASP A 190 8.75 23.39 24.42
CA ASP A 190 7.65 22.43 24.53
C ASP A 190 6.81 22.39 23.24
N GLU A 191 6.13 21.25 23.04
CA GLU A 191 5.33 20.96 21.85
C GLU A 191 4.31 22.06 21.54
N ARG A 192 3.55 22.52 22.55
CA ARG A 192 2.51 23.52 22.34
C ARG A 192 3.12 24.85 21.89
N ARG A 193 4.13 25.33 22.62
CA ARG A 193 4.82 26.58 22.26
C ARG A 193 5.41 26.51 20.85
N LEU A 194 6.05 25.39 20.51
CA LEU A 194 6.66 25.21 19.19
C LEU A 194 5.59 25.26 18.07
N LEU A 195 4.49 24.53 18.23
CA LEU A 195 3.42 24.48 17.22
C LEU A 195 2.72 25.84 17.07
N ASP A 196 2.50 26.57 18.17
CA ASP A 196 1.95 27.93 18.14
C ASP A 196 2.89 28.88 17.39
N GLU A 197 4.20 28.82 17.67
CA GLU A 197 5.23 29.63 17.02
C GLU A 197 5.37 29.32 15.51
N LEU A 198 5.21 28.06 15.10
CA LEU A 198 5.18 27.64 13.69
C LEU A 198 3.90 28.12 12.99
N GLN A 199 2.74 28.02 13.65
CA GLN A 199 1.47 28.44 13.08
C GLN A 199 1.43 29.96 12.84
N VAL A 200 1.92 30.76 13.80
CA VAL A 200 2.00 32.22 13.66
C VAL A 200 2.90 32.62 12.48
N ARG A 201 4.05 31.96 12.33
CA ARG A 201 4.97 32.25 11.21
C ARG A 201 4.41 31.81 9.86
N SER A 202 3.80 30.63 9.78
CA SER A 202 3.19 30.10 8.56
C SER A 202 2.04 31.01 8.07
N THR A 203 1.18 31.47 8.99
CA THR A 203 0.09 32.41 8.66
C THR A 203 0.63 33.77 8.23
N ALA A 204 1.62 34.33 8.92
CA ALA A 204 2.26 35.58 8.51
C ALA A 204 2.89 35.48 7.11
N ARG A 205 3.49 34.35 6.77
CA ARG A 205 4.05 34.09 5.44
C ARG A 205 2.96 34.01 4.37
N ALA A 206 1.88 33.29 4.63
CA ALA A 206 0.75 33.16 3.71
C ALA A 206 0.12 34.53 3.39
N VAL A 207 0.02 35.42 4.38
CA VAL A 207 -0.44 36.82 4.18
C VAL A 207 0.53 37.61 3.29
N ARG A 208 1.84 37.57 3.56
CA ARG A 208 2.85 38.26 2.72
C ARG A 208 2.86 37.76 1.27
N ALA A 209 2.66 36.46 1.08
CA ALA A 209 2.55 35.86 -0.25
C ALA A 209 1.29 36.33 -1.01
N ALA A 210 0.18 36.51 -0.31
CA ALA A 210 -1.07 37.04 -0.89
C ALA A 210 -0.98 38.54 -1.21
N ASP A 211 -0.20 39.30 -0.45
CA ASP A 211 0.01 40.75 -0.64
C ASP A 211 1.06 41.10 -1.72
N GLY A 212 1.66 40.08 -2.38
CA GLY A 212 2.58 40.27 -3.50
C GLY A 212 3.99 40.77 -3.10
N ASP A 213 4.34 40.72 -1.81
CA ASP A 213 5.62 41.14 -1.25
C ASP A 213 6.60 39.96 -1.05
N ALA A 214 6.28 38.80 -1.64
CA ALA A 214 7.18 37.64 -1.64
C ALA A 214 8.34 37.88 -2.62
N PRO A 215 9.60 37.63 -2.23
CA PRO A 215 10.69 37.53 -3.19
C PRO A 215 10.31 36.51 -4.29
N GLU A 216 10.65 36.81 -5.55
CA GLU A 216 10.48 35.95 -6.74
C GLU A 216 11.12 34.55 -6.64
N GLU A 217 11.61 34.14 -5.47
CA GLU A 217 12.28 32.86 -5.21
C GLU A 217 11.31 31.71 -4.87
N ALA A 218 10.00 31.98 -4.71
CA ALA A 218 8.99 30.96 -4.41
C ALA A 218 8.66 29.99 -5.57
N GLU A 219 9.26 30.17 -6.76
CA GLU A 219 9.23 29.17 -7.85
C GLU A 219 10.37 28.12 -7.73
N ARG A 220 11.30 28.27 -6.77
CA ARG A 220 12.38 27.31 -6.53
C ARG A 220 12.07 26.45 -5.31
N ASP A 221 11.37 25.34 -5.56
CA ASP A 221 11.57 24.02 -4.92
C ASP A 221 10.28 23.16 -4.89
N ALA A 222 9.65 22.99 -6.05
CA ALA A 222 9.04 21.71 -6.37
C ALA A 222 10.06 20.82 -7.10
N TYR A 223 11.31 20.76 -6.62
CA TYR A 223 12.24 19.73 -7.10
C TYR A 223 11.81 18.41 -6.49
N GLY A 224 11.10 17.60 -7.27
CA GLY A 224 11.12 16.16 -7.01
C GLY A 224 12.58 15.70 -6.97
N VAL A 225 12.94 14.90 -5.97
CA VAL A 225 14.27 14.29 -5.91
C VAL A 225 14.41 13.37 -7.14
N PRO A 226 15.48 13.49 -7.94
CA PRO A 226 15.72 12.55 -9.03
C PRO A 226 15.68 11.11 -8.50
N ALA A 227 14.92 10.23 -9.16
CA ALA A 227 14.72 8.86 -8.67
C ALA A 227 16.03 8.10 -8.41
N GLY A 228 17.09 8.40 -9.18
CA GLY A 228 18.42 7.83 -8.97
C GLY A 228 19.11 8.30 -7.69
N GLU A 229 18.90 9.56 -7.28
CA GLU A 229 19.43 10.12 -6.03
C GLU A 229 18.67 9.56 -4.83
N ALA A 230 17.34 9.52 -4.90
CA ALA A 230 16.50 8.86 -3.90
C ALA A 230 16.86 7.36 -3.73
N PHE A 231 17.13 6.67 -4.84
CA PHE A 231 17.59 5.27 -4.83
C PHE A 231 18.99 5.12 -4.20
N ALA A 232 19.91 6.04 -4.50
CA ALA A 232 21.26 6.04 -3.92
C ALA A 232 21.26 6.30 -2.41
N MET A 233 20.29 7.08 -1.90
CA MET A 233 20.05 7.28 -0.47
C MET A 233 19.46 6.06 0.25
N GLY A 234 19.10 4.99 -0.47
CA GLY A 234 18.43 3.80 0.08
C GLY A 234 19.16 3.08 1.21
N ALA A 235 20.45 3.38 1.45
CA ALA A 235 21.20 2.87 2.60
C ALA A 235 20.86 3.58 3.94
N VAL A 236 20.27 4.78 3.90
CA VAL A 236 19.98 5.63 5.07
C VAL A 236 18.48 5.72 5.36
N LEU A 237 17.63 5.38 4.38
CA LEU A 237 16.18 5.36 4.52
C LEU A 237 15.72 4.11 5.30
N PRO A 238 14.60 4.19 6.05
CA PRO A 238 14.00 3.02 6.66
C PRO A 238 13.68 1.97 5.58
N PRO A 239 13.68 0.67 5.93
CA PRO A 239 13.25 -0.36 4.99
C PRO A 239 11.82 -0.05 4.53
N LEU A 240 11.57 -0.20 3.22
CA LEU A 240 10.22 -0.04 2.69
C LEU A 240 9.26 -0.93 3.50
N PRO A 241 8.05 -0.42 3.84
CA PRO A 241 7.04 -1.28 4.43
C PRO A 241 6.84 -2.50 3.53
N GLY A 242 6.56 -3.65 4.15
CA GLY A 242 6.21 -4.84 3.39
C GLY A 242 5.04 -4.55 2.45
N PRO A 243 4.93 -5.28 1.32
CA PRO A 243 3.80 -5.09 0.41
C PRO A 243 2.49 -5.29 1.17
N PRO A 244 1.44 -4.51 0.84
CA PRO A 244 0.14 -4.66 1.48
C PRO A 244 -0.39 -6.09 1.29
N PRO A 245 -1.22 -6.59 2.21
CA PRO A 245 -1.84 -7.90 2.05
C PRO A 245 -2.73 -7.92 0.81
N VAL A 246 -2.84 -9.10 0.20
CA VAL A 246 -3.71 -9.30 -0.96
C VAL A 246 -5.18 -9.09 -0.54
N PRO A 247 -5.94 -8.23 -1.23
CA PRO A 247 -7.37 -8.08 -0.97
C PRO A 247 -8.11 -9.41 -1.14
N ALA A 248 -9.09 -9.70 -0.29
CA ALA A 248 -9.90 -10.92 -0.40
C ALA A 248 -10.77 -10.95 -1.66
N GLU A 249 -11.19 -9.78 -2.13
CA GLU A 249 -12.06 -9.59 -3.29
C GLU A 249 -11.54 -8.45 -4.18
N PRO A 250 -11.92 -8.42 -5.47
CA PRO A 250 -11.66 -7.29 -6.35
C PRO A 250 -12.25 -5.97 -5.79
N GLY A 251 -11.54 -4.87 -5.99
CA GLY A 251 -12.03 -3.56 -5.56
C GLY A 251 -13.28 -3.12 -6.35
N PRO A 252 -14.19 -2.35 -5.73
CA PRO A 252 -15.34 -1.79 -6.45
C PRO A 252 -14.89 -0.69 -7.43
N PRO A 253 -15.59 -0.50 -8.56
CA PRO A 253 -15.35 0.65 -9.42
C PRO A 253 -15.73 1.95 -8.68
N PRO A 254 -15.13 3.09 -9.04
CA PRO A 254 -15.59 4.38 -8.56
C PRO A 254 -17.00 4.66 -9.08
N SER A 255 -17.84 5.29 -8.27
CA SER A 255 -19.11 5.83 -8.75
C SER A 255 -18.84 7.04 -9.64
N LEU A 256 -19.42 7.03 -10.84
CA LEU A 256 -19.36 8.15 -11.77
C LEU A 256 -20.64 9.01 -11.72
N ASP A 257 -21.42 8.87 -10.65
CA ASP A 257 -22.56 9.74 -10.35
C ASP A 257 -22.04 11.07 -9.78
N THR A 258 -21.84 12.03 -10.68
CA THR A 258 -21.36 13.38 -10.34
C THR A 258 -22.46 14.41 -10.53
N GLU A 259 -22.41 15.51 -9.78
CA GLU A 259 -23.36 16.63 -9.94
C GLU A 259 -23.33 17.25 -11.36
N ALA A 260 -22.18 17.16 -12.05
CA ALA A 260 -22.04 17.56 -13.44
C ALA A 260 -22.42 16.39 -14.38
N GLY A 261 -23.15 16.69 -15.45
CA GLY A 261 -23.46 15.70 -16.48
C GLY A 261 -22.21 15.23 -17.25
N PRO A 262 -22.22 14.02 -17.82
CA PRO A 262 -21.07 13.48 -18.55
C PRO A 262 -20.80 14.27 -19.84
N PRO A 263 -19.53 14.33 -20.31
CA PRO A 263 -19.20 14.95 -21.58
C PRO A 263 -19.85 14.20 -22.77
N PRO A 264 -20.13 14.89 -23.90
CA PRO A 264 -20.73 14.27 -25.06
C PRO A 264 -19.94 13.05 -25.55
N GLY A 265 -20.65 11.93 -25.78
CA GLY A 265 -20.06 10.68 -26.27
C GLY A 265 -19.51 9.75 -25.18
N LEU A 266 -19.50 10.17 -23.92
CA LEU A 266 -19.17 9.30 -22.79
C LEU A 266 -20.44 8.64 -22.23
N ASP A 267 -20.38 7.33 -22.02
CA ASP A 267 -21.42 6.56 -21.34
C ASP A 267 -20.86 6.11 -19.98
N PRO A 268 -21.25 6.75 -18.86
CA PRO A 268 -20.73 6.44 -17.53
C PRO A 268 -20.97 4.99 -17.13
N ALA A 269 -22.15 4.43 -17.42
CA ALA A 269 -22.46 3.04 -17.06
C ALA A 269 -21.55 2.05 -17.81
N ALA A 270 -21.25 2.33 -19.08
CA ALA A 270 -20.28 1.52 -19.82
C ALA A 270 -18.85 1.64 -19.25
N LEU A 271 -18.46 2.83 -18.77
CA LEU A 271 -17.15 3.04 -18.15
C LEU A 271 -17.03 2.34 -16.79
N GLU A 272 -18.09 2.36 -15.97
CA GLU A 272 -18.16 1.63 -14.71
C GLU A 272 -18.03 0.12 -14.92
N VAL A 273 -18.67 -0.44 -15.96
CA VAL A 273 -18.49 -1.85 -16.34
C VAL A 273 -17.03 -2.17 -16.69
N LEU A 274 -16.35 -1.29 -17.45
CA LEU A 274 -14.94 -1.48 -17.79
C LEU A 274 -14.02 -1.37 -16.56
N ALA A 275 -14.32 -0.44 -15.65
CA ALA A 275 -13.58 -0.28 -14.40
C ALA A 275 -13.74 -1.51 -13.49
N ALA A 276 -14.96 -2.02 -13.34
CA ALA A 276 -15.24 -3.23 -12.57
C ALA A 276 -14.52 -4.46 -13.16
N ASP A 277 -14.59 -4.65 -14.47
CA ASP A 277 -13.88 -5.73 -15.17
C ASP A 277 -12.36 -5.63 -14.97
N SER A 278 -11.81 -4.42 -15.06
CA SER A 278 -10.39 -4.15 -14.84
C SER A 278 -9.96 -4.51 -13.42
N ALA A 279 -10.77 -4.18 -12.41
CA ALA A 279 -10.49 -4.54 -11.02
C ALA A 279 -10.50 -6.05 -10.80
N VAL A 280 -11.47 -6.77 -11.38
CA VAL A 280 -11.53 -8.25 -11.33
C VAL A 280 -10.29 -8.87 -11.99
N ARG A 281 -9.89 -8.36 -13.16
CA ARG A 281 -8.70 -8.85 -13.88
C ARG A 281 -7.41 -8.58 -13.10
N ALA A 282 -7.24 -7.37 -12.57
CA ALA A 282 -6.07 -7.00 -11.79
C ALA A 282 -5.94 -7.87 -10.54
N HIS A 283 -7.05 -8.13 -9.85
CA HIS A 283 -7.08 -9.04 -8.70
C HIS A 283 -6.68 -10.46 -9.07
N ARG A 284 -7.21 -11.01 -10.17
CA ARG A 284 -6.81 -12.33 -10.67
C ARG A 284 -5.32 -12.37 -11.03
N MET A 285 -4.82 -11.37 -11.75
CA MET A 285 -3.41 -11.28 -12.13
C MET A 285 -2.48 -11.20 -10.91
N LEU A 286 -2.89 -10.49 -9.86
CA LEU A 286 -2.15 -10.44 -8.59
C LEU A 286 -2.10 -11.81 -7.91
N LEU A 287 -3.23 -12.53 -7.85
CA LEU A 287 -3.27 -13.89 -7.28
C LEU A 287 -2.40 -14.87 -8.08
N GLU A 288 -2.45 -14.80 -9.41
CA GLU A 288 -1.61 -15.60 -10.31
C GLU A 288 -0.12 -15.28 -10.09
N ALA A 289 0.23 -13.99 -10.00
CA ALA A 289 1.61 -13.53 -9.80
C ALA A 289 2.23 -14.00 -8.48
N LEU A 290 1.39 -14.19 -7.45
CA LEU A 290 1.80 -14.67 -6.13
C LEU A 290 1.76 -16.20 -6.00
N ALA A 291 1.26 -16.91 -7.01
CA ALA A 291 1.22 -18.35 -7.00
C ALA A 291 2.65 -18.94 -7.10
N PRO A 292 2.92 -20.09 -6.45
CA PRO A 292 4.19 -20.78 -6.60
C PRO A 292 4.51 -21.03 -8.08
N GLU A 293 5.78 -20.86 -8.45
CA GLU A 293 6.26 -21.11 -9.81
C GLU A 293 5.68 -20.21 -10.91
N HIS A 294 4.99 -19.11 -10.58
CA HIS A 294 4.45 -18.17 -11.58
C HIS A 294 5.49 -17.77 -12.63
N GLY A 295 6.73 -17.48 -12.21
CA GLY A 295 7.83 -17.11 -13.12
C GLY A 295 8.26 -18.20 -14.11
N ARG A 296 7.75 -19.43 -14.00
CA ARG A 296 7.96 -20.53 -14.96
C ARG A 296 6.76 -20.74 -15.89
N GLN A 297 5.63 -20.10 -15.62
CA GLN A 297 4.44 -20.22 -16.44
C GLN A 297 4.59 -19.37 -17.71
N PRO A 298 4.13 -19.86 -18.87
CA PRO A 298 4.10 -19.06 -20.07
C PRO A 298 3.14 -17.87 -19.89
N LEU A 299 3.48 -16.74 -20.50
CA LEU A 299 2.57 -15.60 -20.52
C LEU A 299 1.27 -15.99 -21.25
N PRO A 300 0.10 -15.67 -20.69
CA PRO A 300 -1.17 -15.84 -21.37
C PRO A 300 -1.15 -15.08 -22.70
N ALA A 301 -1.69 -15.69 -23.75
CA ALA A 301 -1.89 -14.99 -25.01
C ALA A 301 -2.85 -13.80 -24.81
N GLU A 302 -2.51 -12.66 -25.39
CA GLU A 302 -3.41 -11.50 -25.39
C GLU A 302 -4.66 -11.81 -26.21
N LEU A 303 -5.82 -11.40 -25.68
CA LEU A 303 -7.09 -11.55 -26.36
C LEU A 303 -7.22 -10.50 -27.46
N THR A 304 -7.76 -10.90 -28.61
CA THR A 304 -8.15 -9.93 -29.63
C THR A 304 -9.33 -9.07 -29.12
N PRO A 305 -9.56 -7.88 -29.68
CA PRO A 305 -10.73 -7.06 -29.30
C PRO A 305 -12.07 -7.80 -29.39
N GLU A 306 -12.24 -8.69 -30.36
CA GLU A 306 -13.43 -9.51 -30.53
C GLU A 306 -13.57 -10.57 -29.43
N GLN A 307 -12.47 -11.22 -29.07
CA GLN A 307 -12.43 -12.18 -27.98
C GLN A 307 -12.70 -11.49 -26.63
N ASP A 308 -12.08 -10.33 -26.40
CA ASP A 308 -12.26 -9.56 -25.18
C ASP A 308 -13.68 -9.01 -25.03
N ALA A 309 -14.33 -8.59 -26.13
CA ALA A 309 -15.73 -8.19 -26.10
C ALA A 309 -16.68 -9.34 -25.73
N VAL A 310 -16.41 -10.56 -26.21
CA VAL A 310 -17.18 -11.75 -25.82
C VAL A 310 -16.94 -12.12 -24.36
N ARG A 311 -15.69 -12.06 -23.90
CA ARG A 311 -15.31 -12.25 -22.50
C ARG A 311 -16.04 -11.25 -21.60
N LEU A 312 -15.99 -9.96 -21.93
CA LEU A 312 -16.64 -8.91 -21.16
C LEU A 312 -18.16 -9.13 -21.08
N ALA A 313 -18.80 -9.54 -22.19
CA ALA A 313 -20.22 -9.90 -22.19
C ALA A 313 -20.53 -11.14 -21.33
N ALA A 314 -19.60 -12.10 -21.24
CA ALA A 314 -19.77 -13.32 -20.46
C ALA A 314 -19.60 -13.10 -18.95
N ASP A 315 -18.57 -12.33 -18.57
CA ASP A 315 -18.07 -12.18 -17.20
C ASP A 315 -18.73 -11.00 -16.49
N ALA A 316 -18.73 -9.80 -17.10
CA ALA A 316 -19.31 -8.59 -16.49
C ALA A 316 -20.85 -8.57 -16.57
N ARG A 317 -21.45 -9.40 -17.44
CA ARG A 317 -22.90 -9.51 -17.66
C ARG A 317 -23.59 -8.15 -17.75
N PRO A 318 -23.14 -7.28 -18.66
CA PRO A 318 -23.58 -5.91 -18.68
C PRO A 318 -25.05 -5.80 -19.11
N GLU A 319 -25.65 -4.65 -18.83
CA GLU A 319 -27.02 -4.37 -19.24
C GLU A 319 -27.23 -4.47 -20.75
N ALA A 320 -28.48 -4.65 -21.17
CA ALA A 320 -28.84 -4.95 -22.56
C ALA A 320 -28.33 -3.90 -23.57
N GLY A 321 -28.27 -2.63 -23.19
CA GLY A 321 -27.75 -1.55 -24.03
C GLY A 321 -26.25 -1.72 -24.34
N ILE A 322 -25.46 -2.02 -23.31
CA ILE A 322 -24.02 -2.26 -23.43
C ILE A 322 -23.75 -3.57 -24.18
N ALA A 323 -24.49 -4.63 -23.89
CA ALA A 323 -24.40 -5.89 -24.64
C ALA A 323 -24.68 -5.70 -26.15
N THR A 324 -25.64 -4.85 -26.49
CA THR A 324 -25.94 -4.50 -27.89
C THR A 324 -24.79 -3.73 -28.54
N ARG A 325 -24.14 -2.82 -27.80
CA ARG A 325 -22.95 -2.11 -28.27
C ARG A 325 -21.78 -3.06 -28.53
N LEU A 326 -21.54 -4.04 -27.66
CA LEU A 326 -20.51 -5.08 -27.83
C LEU A 326 -20.79 -5.95 -29.06
N ALA A 327 -22.05 -6.38 -29.24
CA ALA A 327 -22.45 -7.15 -30.42
C ALA A 327 -22.18 -6.36 -31.72
N ARG A 328 -22.61 -5.10 -31.76
CA ARG A 328 -22.37 -4.23 -32.93
C ARG A 328 -20.89 -3.98 -33.18
N GLY A 329 -20.10 -3.74 -32.13
CA GLY A 329 -18.67 -3.49 -32.21
C GLY A 329 -17.88 -4.68 -32.76
N THR A 330 -18.38 -5.90 -32.56
CA THR A 330 -17.79 -7.15 -33.07
C THR A 330 -18.42 -7.63 -34.38
N GLY A 331 -19.30 -6.85 -35.00
CA GLY A 331 -20.01 -7.26 -36.22
C GLY A 331 -21.03 -8.39 -36.01
N ARG A 332 -21.40 -8.68 -34.76
CA ARG A 332 -22.34 -9.75 -34.40
C ARG A 332 -23.77 -9.23 -34.25
N THR A 333 -24.72 -10.09 -34.59
CA THR A 333 -26.10 -9.96 -34.09
C THR A 333 -26.17 -10.28 -32.60
N ARG A 334 -27.23 -9.87 -31.90
CA ARG A 334 -27.47 -10.22 -30.50
C ARG A 334 -27.38 -11.74 -30.25
N ASP A 335 -28.13 -12.54 -31.02
CA ASP A 335 -28.10 -14.01 -30.94
C ASP A 335 -26.69 -14.58 -31.22
N GLY A 336 -25.93 -13.91 -32.08
CA GLY A 336 -24.55 -14.27 -32.39
C GLY A 336 -23.60 -14.01 -31.22
N LEU A 337 -23.79 -12.91 -30.49
CA LEU A 337 -23.06 -12.65 -29.25
C LEU A 337 -23.46 -13.64 -28.16
N GLU A 338 -24.75 -13.97 -28.02
CA GLU A 338 -25.22 -14.96 -27.05
C GLU A 338 -24.61 -16.35 -27.30
N ALA A 339 -24.52 -16.78 -28.56
CA ALA A 339 -23.82 -18.01 -28.94
C ALA A 339 -22.31 -17.95 -28.63
N ALA A 340 -21.67 -16.80 -28.88
CA ALA A 340 -20.26 -16.59 -28.56
C ALA A 340 -19.97 -16.60 -27.05
N VAL A 341 -20.84 -15.97 -26.25
CA VAL A 341 -20.76 -16.02 -24.78
C VAL A 341 -20.92 -17.45 -24.28
N ARG A 342 -21.82 -18.23 -24.90
CA ARG A 342 -21.99 -19.65 -24.59
C ARG A 342 -20.73 -20.45 -24.92
N ALA A 343 -20.12 -20.24 -26.10
CA ALA A 343 -18.84 -20.85 -26.45
C ALA A 343 -17.76 -20.49 -25.42
N TRP A 344 -17.62 -19.20 -25.10
CA TRP A 344 -16.64 -18.70 -24.15
C TRP A 344 -16.76 -19.35 -22.77
N ARG A 345 -17.99 -19.52 -22.27
CA ARG A 345 -18.24 -20.21 -20.99
C ARG A 345 -17.87 -21.69 -21.00
N TYR A 346 -17.95 -22.35 -22.16
CA TYR A 346 -17.58 -23.76 -22.29
C TYR A 346 -16.07 -23.99 -22.45
N GLY A 347 -15.33 -23.04 -23.02
CA GLY A 347 -13.91 -23.26 -23.29
C GLY A 347 -13.10 -22.06 -23.77
N GLY A 348 -13.53 -20.85 -23.41
CA GLY A 348 -12.81 -19.61 -23.69
C GLY A 348 -12.52 -19.38 -25.18
N ALA A 349 -11.29 -18.94 -25.46
CA ALA A 349 -10.84 -18.61 -26.81
C ALA A 349 -10.86 -19.81 -27.76
N ALA A 350 -10.57 -21.03 -27.28
CA ALA A 350 -10.58 -22.24 -28.11
C ALA A 350 -12.00 -22.55 -28.62
N ALA A 351 -12.98 -22.53 -27.71
CA ALA A 351 -14.39 -22.73 -28.07
C ALA A 351 -14.91 -21.63 -29.02
N LEU A 352 -14.50 -20.38 -28.78
CA LEU A 352 -14.87 -19.25 -29.64
C LEU A 352 -14.28 -19.38 -31.05
N ALA A 353 -13.02 -19.81 -31.18
CA ALA A 353 -12.41 -20.08 -32.47
C ALA A 353 -13.16 -21.17 -33.25
N VAL A 354 -13.62 -22.24 -32.57
CA VAL A 354 -14.43 -23.30 -33.20
C VAL A 354 -15.82 -22.83 -33.63
N LEU A 355 -16.36 -21.80 -32.97
CA LEU A 355 -17.63 -21.17 -33.35
C LEU A 355 -17.47 -20.32 -34.60
N ASP A 356 -16.45 -19.46 -34.61
CA ASP A 356 -16.29 -18.39 -35.60
C ASP A 356 -15.53 -18.81 -36.86
N GLU A 357 -14.54 -19.69 -36.70
CA GLU A 357 -13.66 -20.09 -37.79
C GLU A 357 -14.16 -21.36 -38.48
N GLU A 358 -13.92 -21.42 -39.78
CA GLU A 358 -13.95 -22.66 -40.53
C GLU A 358 -12.51 -23.05 -40.85
N TRP A 359 -12.07 -24.20 -40.30
CA TRP A 359 -10.74 -24.72 -40.55
C TRP A 359 -10.83 -26.09 -41.22
N ALA A 360 -9.87 -26.37 -42.11
CA ALA A 360 -9.75 -27.63 -42.82
C ALA A 360 -8.60 -28.46 -42.20
N PRO A 361 -8.89 -29.59 -41.53
CA PRO A 361 -7.86 -30.46 -41.00
C PRO A 361 -6.96 -31.02 -42.09
N ASP A 362 -5.66 -31.10 -41.82
CA ASP A 362 -4.72 -31.84 -42.67
C ASP A 362 -5.09 -33.35 -42.70
N PRO A 363 -4.59 -34.11 -43.70
CA PRO A 363 -4.93 -35.52 -43.84
C PRO A 363 -4.64 -36.38 -42.61
N ASP A 364 -3.57 -36.09 -41.86
CA ASP A 364 -3.19 -36.86 -40.67
C ASP A 364 -4.12 -36.56 -39.50
N SER A 365 -4.47 -35.28 -39.29
CA SER A 365 -5.48 -34.86 -38.31
C SER A 365 -6.84 -35.48 -38.61
N LEU A 366 -7.24 -35.52 -39.88
CA LEU A 366 -8.51 -36.15 -40.28
C LEU A 366 -8.48 -37.68 -40.08
N ALA A 367 -7.35 -38.33 -40.35
CA ALA A 367 -7.17 -39.76 -40.09
C ALA A 367 -7.27 -40.07 -38.59
N ARG A 368 -6.63 -39.26 -37.72
CA ARG A 368 -6.76 -39.37 -36.25
C ARG A 368 -8.20 -39.17 -35.79
N ALA A 369 -8.89 -38.15 -36.29
CA ALA A 369 -10.29 -37.90 -35.96
C ALA A 369 -11.19 -39.09 -36.35
N ARG A 370 -11.01 -39.64 -37.56
CA ARG A 370 -11.72 -40.85 -38.02
C ARG A 370 -11.46 -42.06 -37.13
N ALA A 371 -10.21 -42.28 -36.74
CA ALA A 371 -9.83 -43.38 -35.86
C ALA A 371 -10.49 -43.25 -34.47
N ARG A 372 -10.53 -42.04 -33.91
CA ARG A 372 -11.21 -41.78 -32.63
C ARG A 372 -12.72 -42.02 -32.74
N ILE A 373 -13.37 -41.54 -33.80
CA ILE A 373 -14.80 -41.80 -34.04
C ILE A 373 -15.09 -43.30 -34.16
N ALA A 374 -14.23 -44.08 -34.82
CA ALA A 374 -14.41 -45.52 -34.97
C ALA A 374 -14.19 -46.30 -33.65
N ALA A 375 -13.45 -45.73 -32.70
CA ALA A 375 -13.11 -46.37 -31.42
C ALA A 375 -13.99 -45.91 -30.25
N ALA A 376 -14.79 -44.85 -30.44
CA ALA A 376 -15.55 -44.20 -29.37
C ALA A 376 -16.83 -44.95 -28.94
N TRP A 377 -17.28 -45.94 -29.73
CA TRP A 377 -18.47 -46.74 -29.43
C TRP A 377 -18.17 -48.23 -29.59
N GLU A 378 -18.91 -49.05 -28.83
CA GLU A 378 -18.95 -50.50 -29.04
C GLU A 378 -19.54 -50.84 -30.41
N GLU A 379 -19.24 -52.05 -30.90
CA GLU A 379 -19.65 -52.49 -32.25
C GLU A 379 -21.18 -52.45 -32.40
N GLY A 380 -21.65 -51.62 -33.33
CA GLY A 380 -23.09 -51.43 -33.61
C GLY A 380 -23.78 -50.28 -32.88
N GLU A 381 -23.12 -49.63 -31.91
CA GLU A 381 -23.66 -48.50 -31.17
C GLU A 381 -23.30 -47.13 -31.77
N GLN A 382 -22.33 -47.11 -32.69
CA GLN A 382 -21.84 -45.88 -33.32
C GLN A 382 -22.95 -45.16 -34.15
N PRO A 383 -23.23 -43.88 -33.88
CA PRO A 383 -24.12 -43.07 -34.71
C PRO A 383 -23.58 -42.89 -36.13
N ARG A 384 -24.48 -42.74 -37.10
CA ARG A 384 -24.08 -42.42 -38.47
C ARG A 384 -23.69 -40.96 -38.57
N PHE A 385 -22.48 -40.65 -39.04
CA PHE A 385 -22.00 -39.28 -39.23
C PHE A 385 -21.94 -38.88 -40.70
N ARG A 386 -22.31 -37.62 -40.99
CA ARG A 386 -22.00 -36.91 -42.23
C ARG A 386 -20.90 -35.89 -41.92
N ALA A 387 -19.68 -36.16 -42.40
CA ALA A 387 -18.52 -35.30 -42.17
C ALA A 387 -18.30 -34.32 -43.31
N SER A 388 -18.03 -33.06 -42.98
CA SER A 388 -17.58 -32.01 -43.88
C SER A 388 -16.44 -31.25 -43.21
N GLY A 389 -15.20 -31.57 -43.59
CA GLY A 389 -13.99 -31.04 -42.95
C GLY A 389 -13.95 -31.40 -41.46
N ALA A 390 -13.83 -30.39 -40.61
CA ALA A 390 -13.83 -30.53 -39.15
C ALA A 390 -15.22 -30.73 -38.52
N ARG A 391 -16.30 -30.66 -39.29
CA ARG A 391 -17.69 -30.71 -38.78
C ARG A 391 -18.33 -32.06 -39.07
N TRP A 392 -18.79 -32.74 -38.03
CA TRP A 392 -19.33 -34.09 -38.07
C TRP A 392 -20.77 -34.07 -37.57
N THR A 393 -21.72 -34.12 -38.48
CA THR A 393 -23.14 -34.04 -38.14
C THR A 393 -23.72 -35.43 -37.99
N VAL A 394 -24.38 -35.70 -36.86
CA VAL A 394 -25.08 -36.97 -36.68
C VAL A 394 -26.27 -37.01 -37.64
N ALA A 395 -26.42 -38.12 -38.36
CA ALA A 395 -27.48 -38.29 -39.33
C ALA A 395 -28.84 -38.28 -38.62
N ASP A 396 -29.80 -37.58 -39.23
CA ASP A 396 -31.19 -37.51 -38.75
C ASP A 396 -31.33 -36.93 -37.32
N SER A 397 -30.36 -36.12 -36.88
CA SER A 397 -30.42 -35.38 -35.62
C SER A 397 -29.97 -33.93 -35.78
N ASP A 398 -30.28 -33.12 -34.76
CA ASP A 398 -29.86 -31.72 -34.65
C ASP A 398 -28.56 -31.58 -33.84
N VAL A 399 -27.66 -32.57 -33.90
CA VAL A 399 -26.38 -32.59 -33.17
C VAL A 399 -25.19 -32.66 -34.12
N GLN A 400 -24.18 -31.85 -33.84
CA GLN A 400 -22.93 -31.79 -34.60
C GLN A 400 -21.75 -31.77 -33.64
N LEU A 401 -20.72 -32.56 -33.95
CA LEU A 401 -19.42 -32.47 -33.29
C LEU A 401 -18.47 -31.66 -34.17
N ARG A 402 -17.69 -30.76 -33.57
CA ARG A 402 -16.66 -29.99 -34.26
C ARG A 402 -15.30 -30.33 -33.70
N TYR A 403 -14.39 -30.73 -34.57
CA TYR A 403 -13.01 -31.09 -34.23
C TYR A 403 -12.11 -29.86 -34.27
N ASP A 404 -11.37 -29.57 -33.19
CA ASP A 404 -10.45 -28.44 -33.13
C ASP A 404 -9.01 -28.80 -33.54
N ARG A 405 -8.11 -27.81 -33.48
CA ARG A 405 -6.71 -27.95 -33.88
C ARG A 405 -5.86 -28.73 -32.86
N ASP A 406 -6.30 -28.78 -31.61
CA ASP A 406 -5.65 -29.53 -30.52
C ASP A 406 -6.16 -30.98 -30.43
N GLY A 407 -7.15 -31.30 -31.26
CA GLY A 407 -7.73 -32.61 -31.42
C GLY A 407 -8.88 -32.91 -30.47
N ARG A 408 -9.55 -31.90 -29.92
CA ARG A 408 -10.73 -32.07 -29.07
C ARG A 408 -12.02 -31.95 -29.85
N TRP A 409 -13.10 -32.51 -29.30
CA TRP A 409 -14.44 -32.53 -29.88
C TRP A 409 -15.38 -31.60 -29.12
N TRP A 410 -15.94 -30.64 -29.84
CA TRP A 410 -16.88 -29.66 -29.30
C TRP A 410 -18.30 -29.99 -29.74
N PRO A 411 -19.25 -30.18 -28.80
CA PRO A 411 -20.64 -30.45 -29.13
C PRO A 411 -21.40 -29.19 -29.51
N TYR A 412 -22.18 -29.28 -30.58
CA TYR A 412 -23.07 -28.24 -31.10
C TYR A 412 -24.47 -28.81 -31.31
N ARG A 413 -25.48 -27.97 -31.13
CA ARG A 413 -26.88 -28.29 -31.44
C ARG A 413 -27.48 -27.28 -32.40
N LYS A 414 -28.43 -27.71 -33.21
CA LYS A 414 -29.20 -26.81 -34.06
C LYS A 414 -30.37 -26.21 -33.28
N GLU A 415 -30.32 -24.91 -33.03
CA GLU A 415 -31.40 -24.12 -32.42
C GLU A 415 -31.87 -23.07 -33.43
N ARG A 416 -33.17 -23.01 -33.72
CA ARG A 416 -33.78 -22.03 -34.66
C ARG A 416 -33.03 -21.93 -36.01
N GLY A 417 -32.56 -23.06 -36.52
CA GLY A 417 -31.84 -23.16 -37.79
C GLY A 417 -30.34 -22.83 -37.74
N ARG A 418 -29.78 -22.53 -36.56
CA ARG A 418 -28.35 -22.20 -36.37
C ARG A 418 -27.66 -23.21 -35.44
N TRP A 419 -26.39 -23.51 -35.72
CA TRP A 419 -25.58 -24.33 -34.84
C TRP A 419 -25.04 -23.49 -33.69
N VAL A 420 -25.35 -23.88 -32.45
CA VAL A 420 -24.89 -23.22 -31.23
C VAL A 420 -24.11 -24.20 -30.34
N PRO A 421 -23.13 -23.73 -29.56
CA PRO A 421 -22.40 -24.58 -28.61
C PRO A 421 -23.35 -25.22 -27.60
N ALA A 422 -23.14 -26.51 -27.30
CA ALA A 422 -24.01 -27.29 -26.43
C ALA A 422 -23.29 -27.87 -25.19
N GLY A 423 -21.96 -27.70 -25.09
CA GLY A 423 -21.18 -28.23 -23.97
C GLY A 423 -19.68 -27.94 -24.08
N PRO A 424 -18.89 -28.29 -23.04
CA PRO A 424 -17.44 -28.25 -23.09
C PRO A 424 -16.89 -29.29 -24.08
N ALA A 425 -15.62 -29.14 -24.46
CA ALA A 425 -14.95 -30.12 -25.28
C ALA A 425 -14.64 -31.43 -24.52
N ASP A 426 -14.57 -32.52 -25.28
CA ASP A 426 -14.10 -33.83 -24.81
C ASP A 426 -13.01 -34.36 -25.76
N ASP A 427 -12.11 -35.19 -25.26
CA ASP A 427 -11.13 -35.90 -26.09
C ASP A 427 -11.78 -37.09 -26.81
N ASP A 428 -12.83 -37.65 -26.20
CA ASP A 428 -13.66 -38.73 -26.71
C ASP A 428 -14.92 -38.19 -27.43
N PRO A 429 -15.11 -38.51 -28.73
CA PRO A 429 -16.32 -38.13 -29.45
C PRO A 429 -17.64 -38.60 -28.81
N ALA A 430 -17.66 -39.76 -28.14
CA ALA A 430 -18.86 -40.26 -27.49
C ALA A 430 -19.21 -39.42 -26.25
N GLY A 431 -18.21 -39.10 -25.42
CA GLY A 431 -18.34 -38.14 -24.31
C GLY A 431 -18.86 -36.77 -24.76
N ALA A 432 -18.26 -36.20 -25.82
CA ALA A 432 -18.74 -34.94 -26.39
C ALA A 432 -20.20 -35.02 -26.84
N LEU A 433 -20.60 -36.11 -27.51
CA LEU A 433 -21.97 -36.30 -27.98
C LEU A 433 -22.97 -36.40 -26.84
N ALA A 434 -22.66 -37.19 -25.81
CA ALA A 434 -23.49 -37.30 -24.61
C ALA A 434 -23.65 -35.94 -23.90
N GLY A 435 -22.59 -35.12 -23.89
CA GLY A 435 -22.64 -33.75 -23.38
C GLY A 435 -23.64 -32.86 -24.12
N ALA A 436 -23.76 -33.02 -25.45
CA ALA A 436 -24.77 -32.31 -26.23
C ALA A 436 -26.19 -32.67 -25.76
N ASP A 437 -26.46 -33.97 -25.57
CA ASP A 437 -27.78 -34.49 -25.19
C ASP A 437 -28.19 -34.12 -23.76
N ALA A 438 -27.24 -34.12 -22.82
CA ALA A 438 -27.47 -33.64 -21.45
C ALA A 438 -27.81 -32.14 -21.38
N GLY A 439 -27.28 -31.32 -22.29
CA GLY A 439 -27.65 -29.91 -22.41
C GLY A 439 -29.12 -29.68 -22.82
N ALA A 440 -29.82 -30.70 -23.34
CA ALA A 440 -31.25 -30.61 -23.71
C ALA A 440 -32.18 -30.58 -22.48
N THR A 441 -31.81 -31.28 -21.41
CA THR A 441 -32.66 -31.50 -20.25
C THR A 441 -32.51 -30.44 -19.17
N ALA A 442 -31.41 -29.68 -19.17
CA ALA A 442 -31.16 -28.61 -18.20
C ALA A 442 -31.69 -27.21 -18.62
N GLY A 443 -32.19 -27.06 -19.85
CA GLY A 443 -32.67 -25.78 -20.40
C GLY A 443 -34.17 -25.72 -20.69
N GLY A 444 -34.96 -26.65 -20.16
CA GLY A 444 -36.42 -26.71 -20.29
C GLY A 444 -37.17 -25.94 -19.21
#